data_AF-A0A8J6KZ18-F1
#
_entry.id   AF-A0A8J6KZ18-F1
#
_cell.length_a   1.000
_cell.length_b   1.000
_cell.length_c   1.000
_cell.angle_alpha   90.00
_cell.angle_beta   90.00
_cell.angle_gamma   90.00
#
_symmetry.space_group_name_H-M   'P 1'
#
loop_
_entity.id
_entity.type
_entity.pdbx_description
1 polymer ?
#
loop_
_entity_poly.entity_id
_entity_poly.type
_entity_poly.pdbx_seq_one_letter_code
_entity_poly.pdbx_strand_id
1 'polypeptide(L)' 'QIAIAREGDLLTKERLCCGLSMFEVILTRIRSYLQDPIWRGPPPTNGVMHVDECVEFHRLWSAMQFVYCIPVGTNEFTAE' A
#
# COMPACT_ATOMS: atom_id res chain seq x y z
N GLN A 1 9.77 43.64 15.99
CA GLN A 1 8.34 43.36 16.22
C GLN A 1 7.62 42.98 14.92
N ILE A 2 7.69 43.78 13.83
CA ILE A 2 7.00 43.48 12.55
C ILE A 2 7.42 42.14 11.91
N ALA A 3 8.72 41.82 11.90
CA ALA A 3 9.21 40.57 11.33
C ALA A 3 8.63 39.33 12.02
N ILE A 4 8.62 39.34 13.36
CA ILE A 4 8.09 38.24 14.19
C ILE A 4 6.59 38.04 13.94
N ALA A 5 5.83 39.12 13.80
CA ALA A 5 4.40 39.03 13.53
C ALA A 5 4.09 38.41 12.15
N ARG A 6 4.90 38.72 11.12
CA ARG A 6 4.73 38.16 9.77
C ARG A 6 5.05 36.66 9.72
N GLU A 7 6.09 36.24 10.43
CA GLU A 7 6.46 34.82 10.52
C GLU A 7 5.41 34.00 11.27
N GLY A 8 4.87 34.54 12.37
CA GLY A 8 3.77 33.92 13.10
C GLY A 8 2.49 33.76 12.28
N ASP A 9 2.14 34.75 11.46
CA ASP A 9 0.98 34.70 10.56
C ASP A 9 1.14 33.61 9.49
N LEU A 10 2.34 33.47 8.90
CA LEU A 10 2.64 32.43 7.92
C LEU A 10 2.52 31.02 8.51
N LEU A 11 3.17 30.75 9.64
CA LEU A 11 3.14 29.44 10.30
C LEU A 11 1.74 29.04 10.80
N THR A 12 0.88 30.02 11.08
CA THR A 12 -0.49 29.74 11.51
C THR A 12 -1.39 29.40 10.31
N LYS A 13 -1.18 30.06 9.16
CA LYS A 13 -1.97 29.86 7.94
C LYS A 13 -1.57 28.61 7.17
N GLU A 14 -0.28 28.32 7.08
CA GLU A 14 0.22 27.19 6.31
C GLU A 14 0.14 25.90 7.10
N ARG A 15 -1.00 25.21 6.97
CA ARG A 15 -1.23 23.89 7.55
C ARG A 15 -1.17 22.83 6.46
N LEU A 16 -0.69 21.64 6.80
CA LEU A 16 -0.69 20.50 5.86
C LEU A 16 -2.10 20.23 5.28
N CYS A 17 -3.16 20.41 6.08
CA CYS A 17 -4.54 20.23 5.64
C CYS A 17 -5.02 21.23 4.57
N CYS A 18 -4.24 22.28 4.26
CA CYS A 18 -4.59 23.27 3.23
C CYS A 18 -4.25 22.84 1.80
N GLY A 19 -3.73 21.63 1.59
CA GLY A 19 -3.48 21.10 0.25
C GLY A 19 -2.36 20.06 0.13
N LEU A 20 -1.81 19.58 1.24
CA LEU A 20 -0.75 18.57 1.26
C LEU A 20 -1.27 17.26 1.87
N SER A 21 -0.82 16.13 1.30
CA SER A 21 -1.11 14.79 1.80
C SER A 21 0.18 14.02 2.04
N MET A 22 0.31 13.40 3.21
CA MET A 22 1.48 12.57 3.54
C MET A 22 1.32 11.12 3.10
N PHE A 23 0.09 10.62 2.98
CA PHE A 23 -0.15 9.19 2.77
C PHE A 23 0.37 8.70 1.41
N GLU A 24 0.24 9.53 0.36
CA GLU A 24 0.79 9.23 -0.96
C GLU A 24 2.32 9.10 -0.94
N VAL A 25 3.00 9.97 -0.18
CA VAL A 25 4.45 9.93 0.00
C VAL A 25 4.86 8.63 0.72
N ILE A 26 4.09 8.22 1.73
CA ILE A 26 4.32 6.97 2.46
C ILE A 26 4.17 5.76 1.51
N LEU A 27 3.08 5.67 0.75
CA LEU A 27 2.88 4.57 -0.19
C LEU A 27 3.95 4.53 -1.27
N THR A 28 4.38 5.69 -1.77
CA THR A 28 5.46 5.80 -2.75
C THR A 28 6.77 5.25 -2.22
N ARG A 29 7.09 5.53 -0.95
CA ARG A 29 8.26 4.98 -0.26
C ARG A 29 8.13 3.47 0.01
N ILE A 30 6.97 2.99 0.45
CA ILE A 30 6.76 1.55 0.66
C ILE A 30 6.93 0.77 -0.65
N ARG A 31 6.37 1.29 -1.75
CA ARG A 31 6.56 0.70 -3.08
C ARG A 31 8.03 0.59 -3.46
N SER A 32 8.88 1.52 -3.01
CA SER A 32 10.31 1.46 -3.32
C SER A 32 11.03 0.31 -2.63
N TYR A 33 10.46 -0.33 -1.62
CA TYR A 33 11.02 -1.52 -0.98
C TYR A 33 10.72 -2.82 -1.76
N LEU A 34 9.74 -2.79 -2.66
CA LEU A 34 9.31 -3.94 -3.45
C LEU A 34 10.05 -4.01 -4.81
N GLN A 35 11.38 -4.04 -4.77
CA GLN A 35 12.21 -4.09 -5.98
C GLN A 35 12.49 -5.49 -6.50
N ASP A 36 12.41 -6.50 -5.64
CA ASP A 36 12.70 -7.88 -6.02
C ASP A 36 11.76 -8.35 -7.14
N PRO A 37 12.28 -9.00 -8.20
CA PRO A 37 11.46 -9.49 -9.31
C PRO A 37 10.38 -10.48 -8.86
N ILE A 38 10.52 -11.16 -7.72
CA ILE A 38 9.54 -12.13 -7.20
C ILE A 38 8.14 -11.52 -7.02
N TRP A 39 8.04 -10.22 -6.75
CA TRP A 39 6.75 -9.56 -6.56
C TRP A 39 5.92 -9.50 -7.86
N ARG A 40 6.60 -9.43 -9.02
CA ARG A 40 5.98 -9.28 -10.36
C ARG A 40 6.07 -10.54 -11.22
N GLY A 41 6.99 -11.45 -10.91
CA GLY A 41 7.25 -12.62 -11.73
C GLY A 41 7.92 -12.30 -13.09
N PRO A 42 8.11 -13.32 -13.94
CA PRO A 42 8.62 -13.14 -15.30
C PRO A 42 7.58 -12.51 -16.24
N PRO A 43 7.96 -12.04 -17.43
CA PRO A 43 7.01 -11.57 -18.44
C PRO A 43 5.99 -12.64 -18.86
N PRO A 44 4.74 -12.25 -19.23
CA PRO A 44 3.70 -13.20 -19.64
C PRO A 44 3.95 -13.78 -21.03
N THR A 45 3.58 -15.05 -21.22
CA THR A 45 3.78 -15.80 -22.48
C THR A 45 2.98 -15.23 -23.65
N ASN A 46 1.78 -14.70 -23.37
CA ASN A 46 0.89 -14.06 -24.34
C ASN A 46 1.27 -12.60 -24.65
N GLY A 47 2.28 -12.04 -24.00
CA GLY A 47 2.72 -10.65 -24.18
C GLY A 47 1.79 -9.58 -23.59
N VAL A 48 0.74 -9.97 -22.86
CA VAL A 48 -0.24 -9.06 -22.25
C VAL A 48 -0.23 -9.18 -20.73
N MET A 49 -0.64 -10.33 -20.18
CA MET A 49 -0.72 -10.57 -18.73
C MET A 49 -0.83 -12.08 -18.41
N HIS A 50 -0.44 -12.45 -17.19
CA HIS A 50 -0.65 -13.81 -16.66
C HIS A 50 -2.12 -14.03 -16.34
N VAL A 51 -2.66 -15.20 -16.70
CA VAL A 51 -4.09 -15.54 -16.47
C VAL A 51 -4.23 -16.81 -15.66
N ASP A 52 -3.46 -17.84 -15.98
CA ASP A 52 -3.50 -19.12 -15.27
C ASP A 52 -2.25 -19.32 -14.41
N GLU A 53 -1.17 -18.59 -14.71
CA GLU A 53 0.09 -18.66 -14.01
C GLU A 53 0.02 -18.03 -12.62
N CYS A 54 0.57 -18.73 -11.62
CA CYS A 54 0.64 -18.30 -10.22
C CYS A 54 2.01 -17.69 -9.87
N VAL A 55 2.47 -16.72 -10.65
CA VAL A 55 3.82 -16.14 -10.54
C VAL A 55 3.86 -14.70 -10.00
N GLU A 56 2.70 -14.13 -9.68
CA GLU A 56 2.55 -12.77 -9.16
C GLU A 56 2.07 -12.77 -7.71
N PHE A 57 2.47 -11.80 -6.91
CA PHE A 57 2.15 -11.76 -5.47
C PHE A 57 0.64 -11.83 -5.17
N HIS A 58 -0.20 -11.19 -5.99
CA HIS A 58 -1.65 -11.21 -5.76
C HIS A 58 -2.26 -12.61 -5.87
N ARG A 59 -1.63 -13.53 -6.62
CA ARG A 59 -2.05 -14.94 -6.67
C ARG A 59 -1.79 -15.66 -5.35
N LEU A 60 -0.63 -15.41 -4.75
CA LEU A 60 -0.32 -15.91 -3.42
C LEU A 60 -1.27 -15.33 -2.37
N TRP A 61 -1.53 -14.01 -2.43
CA TRP A 61 -2.50 -13.37 -1.54
C TRP A 61 -3.91 -13.94 -1.71
N SER A 62 -4.33 -14.25 -2.94
CA SER A 62 -5.62 -14.93 -3.19
C SER A 62 -5.70 -16.31 -2.53
N ALA A 63 -4.60 -17.06 -2.50
CA ALA A 63 -4.54 -18.34 -1.80
C ALA A 63 -4.57 -18.17 -0.27
N MET A 64 -3.87 -17.16 0.28
CA MET A 64 -3.96 -16.82 1.71
C MET A 64 -5.37 -16.39 2.09
N GLN A 65 -6.03 -15.61 1.22
CA GLN A 65 -7.42 -15.21 1.35
C GLN A 65 -8.37 -16.38 1.35
N PHE A 66 -8.15 -17.33 0.45
CA PHE A 66 -8.92 -18.58 0.46
C PHE A 66 -8.84 -19.26 1.83
N VAL A 67 -7.65 -19.33 2.45
CA VAL A 67 -7.45 -19.95 3.77
C VAL A 67 -8.18 -19.19 4.88
N TYR A 68 -8.01 -17.88 5.01
CA TYR A 68 -8.65 -17.14 6.11
C TYR A 68 -10.16 -16.99 5.95
N CYS A 69 -10.72 -17.30 4.78
CA CYS A 69 -12.16 -17.38 4.57
C CYS A 69 -12.76 -18.76 4.90
N ILE A 70 -11.95 -19.78 5.24
CA ILE A 70 -12.47 -21.09 5.64
C ILE A 70 -13.10 -20.96 7.04
N PRO A 71 -14.37 -21.39 7.21
CA PRO A 71 -15.01 -21.38 8.53
C PRO A 71 -14.24 -22.23 9.53
N VAL A 72 -13.98 -21.66 10.70
CA VAL A 72 -13.36 -22.35 11.85
C VAL A 72 -14.43 -22.99 12.74
N GLY A 73 -14.04 -23.89 13.64
CA GLY A 73 -14.94 -24.50 14.61
C GLY A 73 -15.56 -23.47 15.57
N THR A 74 -16.70 -23.83 16.17
CA THR A 74 -17.51 -22.94 17.04
C THR A 74 -16.74 -22.27 18.19
N ASN A 75 -15.62 -22.85 18.62
CA ASN A 75 -14.79 -22.35 19.72
C ASN A 75 -13.34 -22.07 19.30
N GLU A 76 -13.09 -21.90 18.00
CA GLU A 76 -11.79 -21.50 17.46
C GLU A 76 -11.79 -20.01 17.11
N PHE A 77 -10.62 -19.37 17.20
CA PHE A 77 -10.45 -17.97 16.83
C PHE A 77 -10.32 -17.81 15.32
N THR A 78 -10.90 -16.74 14.78
CA THR A 78 -10.80 -16.32 13.38
C THR A 78 -9.51 -15.55 13.10
N ALA A 79 -9.28 -15.15 11.84
CA ALA A 79 -8.10 -14.38 11.45
C ALA A 79 -8.20 -12.90 11.83
N GLU A 80 -9.43 -12.35 11.88
CA GLU A 80 -9.80 -11.04 12.44
C GLU A 80 -9.94 -11.05 13.96
#